data_AF-A0A5B0S452-F1
#
_entry.id   AF-A0A5B0S452-F1
#
_cell.length_a   1.000
_cell.length_b   1.000
_cell.length_c   1.000
_cell.angle_alpha   90.00
_cell.angle_beta   90.00
_cell.angle_gamma   90.00
#
_symmetry.space_group_name_H-M   'P 1'
#
loop_
_entity.id
_entity.type
_entity.pdbx_description
1 polymer ?
#
loop_
_entity_poly.entity_id
_entity_poly.type
_entity_poly.pdbx_seq_one_letter_code
_entity_poly.pdbx_strand_id
1 'polypeptide(L)'
;MMSFRYGYEIPPDMLAKRLANINQVYTQRAATRPLGIVMILIGIDSERGPQCFKIDPAGYFVGYKATAAGTKQSEAANHLEKQFKKEGPNAVNLNGNGAIELAITTLNTVLATDFKATEIEIGLVTNENPEFRVLSTEEVDTHLQRIGDQD
;
A
#
# COMPACT_ATOMS: atom_id res chain seq x y z
N MET A 1 -15.03 -8.07 16.02
CA MET A 1 -15.31 -7.12 17.12
C MET A 1 -16.02 -5.83 16.67
N MET A 2 -15.77 -5.30 15.45
CA MET A 2 -16.51 -4.16 14.88
C MET A 2 -17.77 -4.64 14.11
N SER A 3 -17.61 -5.62 13.19
CA SER A 3 -18.74 -6.32 12.54
C SER A 3 -19.73 -6.91 13.55
N PHE A 4 -19.23 -7.54 14.61
CA PHE A 4 -20.04 -8.01 15.75
C PHE A 4 -20.79 -6.91 16.53
N ARG A 5 -20.30 -5.66 16.54
CA ARG A 5 -20.90 -4.56 17.33
C ARG A 5 -21.82 -3.65 16.52
N TYR A 6 -21.53 -3.47 15.23
CA TYR A 6 -22.23 -2.49 14.39
C TYR A 6 -22.95 -3.13 13.19
N GLY A 7 -22.74 -4.43 12.93
CA GLY A 7 -23.42 -5.17 11.87
C GLY A 7 -22.85 -4.97 10.46
N TYR A 8 -21.72 -4.28 10.32
CA TYR A 8 -21.02 -4.08 9.04
C TYR A 8 -19.50 -4.14 9.20
N GLU A 9 -18.79 -4.43 8.10
CA GLU A 9 -17.32 -4.47 8.09
C GLU A 9 -16.71 -3.10 8.35
N ILE A 10 -15.57 -3.07 9.06
CA ILE A 10 -14.94 -1.80 9.43
C ILE A 10 -14.38 -1.10 8.18
N PRO A 11 -14.74 0.17 7.92
CA PRO A 11 -14.13 0.93 6.84
C PRO A 11 -12.61 1.11 7.03
N PRO A 12 -11.81 1.14 5.96
CA PRO A 12 -10.35 1.29 6.04
C PRO A 12 -9.90 2.52 6.83
N ASP A 13 -10.59 3.65 6.70
CA ASP A 13 -10.26 4.90 7.39
C ASP A 13 -10.49 4.81 8.91
N MET A 14 -11.58 4.17 9.33
CA MET A 14 -11.90 3.91 10.73
C MET A 14 -10.90 2.93 11.36
N LEU A 15 -10.50 1.89 10.62
CA LEU A 15 -9.48 0.96 11.08
C LEU A 15 -8.12 1.67 11.23
N ALA A 16 -7.71 2.48 10.25
CA ALA A 16 -6.49 3.27 10.31
C ALA A 16 -6.49 4.22 11.52
N LYS A 17 -7.59 4.95 11.74
CA LYS A 17 -7.76 5.83 12.90
C LYS A 17 -7.66 5.06 14.22
N ARG A 18 -8.27 3.88 14.31
CA ARG A 18 -8.22 3.05 15.52
C ARG A 18 -6.80 2.57 15.81
N LEU A 19 -6.05 2.15 14.80
CA LEU A 19 -4.65 1.73 14.93
C LEU A 19 -3.76 2.91 15.33
N ALA A 20 -3.97 4.08 14.73
CA ALA A 20 -3.26 5.31 15.07
C ALA A 20 -3.47 5.71 16.55
N ASN A 21 -4.71 5.61 17.05
CA ASN A 21 -5.01 5.85 18.47
C ASN A 21 -4.28 4.88 19.41
N ILE A 22 -4.16 3.61 19.01
CA ILE A 22 -3.39 2.63 19.79
C ILE A 22 -1.91 3.05 19.86
N ASN A 23 -1.30 3.41 18.73
CA ASN A 23 0.08 3.88 18.68
C ASN A 23 0.28 5.14 19.55
N GLN A 24 -0.66 6.09 19.49
CA GLN A 24 -0.61 7.31 20.28
C GLN A 24 -0.67 7.06 21.80
N VAL A 25 -1.41 6.03 22.25
CA VAL A 25 -1.40 5.64 23.67
C VAL A 25 0.00 5.21 24.13
N TYR A 26 0.76 4.51 23.28
CA TYR A 26 2.15 4.11 23.59
C TYR A 26 3.13 5.28 23.58
N THR A 27 2.85 6.38 22.88
CA THR A 27 3.72 7.58 22.92
C THR A 27 3.47 8.44 24.15
N GLN A 28 2.25 8.43 24.70
CA GLN A 28 1.89 9.23 25.87
C GLN A 28 2.14 8.53 27.21
N ARG A 29 2.13 7.19 27.25
CA ARG A 29 2.38 6.43 28.48
C ARG A 29 3.87 6.27 28.74
N ALA A 30 4.34 6.94 29.79
CA ALA A 30 5.67 6.72 30.34
C ALA A 30 5.91 5.22 30.64
N ALA A 31 7.16 4.78 30.45
CA ALA A 31 7.60 3.38 30.61
C ALA A 31 7.01 2.36 29.62
N THR A 32 6.32 2.79 28.57
CA THR A 32 5.96 1.91 27.44
C THR A 32 6.80 2.22 26.21
N ARG A 33 7.13 1.18 25.42
CA ARG A 33 7.92 1.32 24.19
C ARG A 33 6.96 1.53 23.00
N PRO A 34 7.09 2.61 22.21
CA PRO A 34 6.35 2.78 20.98
C PRO A 34 6.57 1.60 20.02
N LEU A 35 5.54 1.29 19.23
CA LEU A 35 5.64 0.28 18.18
C LEU A 35 6.53 0.83 17.06
N GLY A 36 7.75 0.32 16.92
CA GLY A 36 8.73 0.74 15.93
C GLY A 36 8.44 0.23 14.52
N ILE A 37 7.18 0.33 14.07
CA ILE A 37 6.72 -0.12 12.76
C ILE A 37 5.91 0.97 12.08
N VAL A 38 5.97 1.01 10.76
CA VAL A 38 5.06 1.79 9.93
C VAL A 38 4.11 0.80 9.26
N MET A 39 2.82 1.06 9.35
CA MET A 39 1.81 0.21 8.72
C MET A 39 1.27 0.89 7.47
N ILE A 40 1.15 0.14 6.38
CA ILE A 40 0.38 0.54 5.21
C ILE A 40 -0.85 -0.35 5.20
N LEU A 41 -2.03 0.28 5.22
CA LEU A 41 -3.32 -0.37 5.22
C LEU A 41 -4.01 -0.10 3.89
N ILE A 42 -4.40 -1.17 3.20
CA ILE A 42 -5.16 -1.12 1.96
C ILE A 42 -6.50 -1.81 2.16
N GLY A 43 -7.52 -1.36 1.45
CA GLY A 43 -8.84 -1.95 1.50
C GLY A 43 -9.81 -1.27 0.54
N ILE A 44 -10.96 -1.90 0.33
CA ILE A 44 -12.05 -1.33 -0.46
C ILE A 44 -13.11 -0.80 0.49
N ASP A 45 -13.44 0.48 0.34
CA ASP A 45 -14.60 1.09 0.96
C ASP A 45 -15.80 1.03 0.00
N SER A 46 -16.99 0.70 0.52
CA SER A 46 -18.19 0.52 -0.31
C SER A 46 -18.68 1.80 -0.99
N GLU A 47 -18.35 2.97 -0.44
CA GLU A 47 -18.79 4.26 -0.98
C GLU A 47 -17.65 4.99 -1.71
N ARG A 48 -16.43 4.88 -1.19
CA ARG A 48 -15.25 5.62 -1.66
C ARG A 48 -14.30 4.80 -2.54
N GLY A 49 -14.55 3.50 -2.70
CA GLY A 49 -13.74 2.59 -3.50
C GLY A 49 -12.38 2.27 -2.83
N PRO A 50 -11.33 1.99 -3.61
CA PRO A 50 -10.01 1.64 -3.08
C PRO A 50 -9.42 2.74 -2.18
N GLN A 51 -8.92 2.35 -1.01
CA GLN A 51 -8.29 3.24 -0.04
C GLN A 51 -6.91 2.71 0.36
N CYS A 52 -5.96 3.62 0.59
CA CYS A 52 -4.62 3.32 1.09
C CYS A 52 -4.27 4.33 2.20
N PHE A 53 -3.90 3.84 3.38
CA PHE A 53 -3.53 4.64 4.55
C PHE A 53 -2.15 4.23 5.04
N LYS A 54 -1.29 5.21 5.36
CA LYS A 54 -0.04 4.97 6.09
C LYS A 54 -0.20 5.44 7.53
N ILE A 55 0.26 4.63 8.47
CA ILE A 55 0.18 4.87 9.92
C ILE A 55 1.59 4.79 10.48
N ASP A 56 2.01 5.83 11.19
CA ASP A 56 3.35 5.92 11.78
C ASP A 56 3.35 5.53 13.28
N PRO A 57 4.54 5.29 13.87
CA PRO A 57 4.70 5.03 15.30
C PRO A 57 4.16 6.12 16.22
N ALA A 58 4.06 7.37 15.75
CA ALA A 58 3.60 8.50 16.53
C ALA A 58 2.07 8.50 16.71
N GLY A 59 1.36 7.67 15.94
CA GLY A 59 -0.09 7.65 15.89
C GLY A 59 -0.66 8.68 14.92
N TYR A 60 0.13 9.11 13.94
CA TYR A 60 -0.36 9.85 12.78
C TYR A 60 -0.76 8.86 11.68
N PHE A 61 -1.92 9.09 11.06
CA PHE A 61 -2.37 8.34 9.90
C PHE A 61 -2.87 9.29 8.82
N VAL A 62 -2.61 8.96 7.56
CA VAL A 62 -3.03 9.78 6.42
C VAL A 62 -3.25 8.92 5.19
N GLY A 63 -4.24 9.31 4.37
CA GLY A 63 -4.60 8.63 3.13
C GLY A 63 -3.68 9.01 1.97
N TYR A 64 -3.37 8.04 1.11
CA TYR A 64 -2.49 8.20 -0.05
C TYR A 64 -3.10 7.59 -1.31
N LYS A 65 -2.69 8.11 -2.47
CA LYS A 65 -2.89 7.42 -3.76
C LYS A 65 -1.85 6.33 -3.98
N ALA A 66 -0.60 6.59 -3.59
CA ALA A 66 0.50 5.64 -3.54
C ALA A 66 1.44 6.08 -2.42
N THR A 67 2.08 5.13 -1.74
CA THR A 67 3.01 5.41 -0.64
C THR A 67 4.04 4.30 -0.51
N ALA A 68 5.16 4.61 0.14
CA ALA A 68 6.23 3.67 0.41
C ALA A 68 6.70 3.81 1.86
N ALA A 69 7.31 2.75 2.40
CA ALA A 69 7.93 2.73 3.71
C ALA A 69 9.24 1.92 3.67
N GLY A 70 10.17 2.21 4.57
CA GLY A 70 11.48 1.56 4.63
C GLY A 70 12.64 2.47 4.24
N THR A 71 13.81 1.87 4.03
CA THR A 71 15.11 2.56 3.91
C THR A 71 15.16 3.61 2.79
N LYS A 72 14.54 3.35 1.64
CA LYS A 72 14.53 4.24 0.47
C LYS A 72 13.15 4.85 0.18
N GLN A 73 12.36 5.11 1.24
CA GLN A 73 11.00 5.62 1.07
C GLN A 73 10.96 7.00 0.37
N SER A 74 11.96 7.84 0.58
CA SER A 74 12.01 9.20 0.01
C SER A 74 12.21 9.15 -1.50
N GLU A 75 13.09 8.29 -1.97
CA GLU A 75 13.36 8.02 -3.38
C GLU A 75 12.15 7.40 -4.06
N ALA A 76 11.51 6.43 -3.40
CA ALA A 76 10.27 5.82 -3.90
C ALA A 76 9.12 6.82 -4.00
N ALA A 77 8.92 7.67 -2.99
CA ALA A 77 7.92 8.74 -3.04
C ALA A 77 8.18 9.71 -4.20
N ASN A 78 9.45 10.12 -4.38
CA ASN A 78 9.84 10.99 -5.50
C ASN A 78 9.61 10.34 -6.87
N HIS A 79 9.88 9.03 -7.00
CA HIS A 79 9.61 8.30 -8.23
C HIS A 79 8.11 8.24 -8.52
N LEU A 80 7.30 7.84 -7.54
CA LEU A 80 5.84 7.81 -7.64
C LEU A 80 5.29 9.19 -8.02
N GLU A 81 5.71 10.25 -7.33
CA GLU A 81 5.27 11.61 -7.66
C GLU A 81 5.58 12.01 -9.11
N LYS A 82 6.76 11.65 -9.64
CA LYS A 82 7.09 11.93 -11.03
C LYS A 82 6.16 11.18 -11.98
N GLN A 83 5.85 9.92 -11.70
CA GLN A 83 4.93 9.12 -12.52
C GLN A 83 3.51 9.71 -12.50
N PHE A 84 3.04 10.16 -11.33
CA PHE A 84 1.75 10.86 -11.21
C PHE A 84 1.73 12.26 -11.84
N LYS A 85 2.89 12.94 -11.96
CA LYS A 85 3.01 14.29 -12.56
C LYS A 85 3.14 14.28 -14.08
N LYS A 86 3.73 13.23 -14.67
CA LYS A 86 4.12 13.21 -16.08
C LYS A 86 2.96 13.21 -17.09
N GLU A 87 1.74 12.79 -16.73
CA GLU A 87 0.70 12.55 -17.76
C GLU A 87 -0.75 13.01 -17.40
N GLY A 88 -0.93 13.93 -16.44
CA GLY A 88 -2.26 14.49 -16.11
C GLY A 88 -3.24 13.51 -15.41
N PRO A 89 -4.54 13.82 -15.32
CA PRO A 89 -5.53 13.05 -14.53
C PRO A 89 -5.70 11.58 -14.93
N ASN A 90 -5.28 11.22 -16.15
CA ASN A 90 -5.38 9.87 -16.73
C ASN A 90 -4.00 9.19 -16.91
N ALA A 91 -2.95 9.80 -16.33
CA ALA A 91 -1.55 9.42 -16.47
C ALA A 91 -1.20 7.98 -16.12
N VAL A 92 -1.71 7.57 -14.97
CA VAL A 92 -1.32 6.31 -14.37
C VAL A 92 -2.52 5.42 -14.52
N ASN A 93 -2.38 4.38 -15.35
CA ASN A 93 -3.36 3.32 -15.37
C ASN A 93 -3.28 2.55 -14.05
N LEU A 94 -4.00 3.05 -13.04
CA LEU A 94 -4.16 2.35 -11.76
C LEU A 94 -5.17 1.21 -11.86
N ASN A 95 -5.79 1.00 -13.02
CA ASN A 95 -6.75 -0.08 -13.24
C ASN A 95 -6.02 -1.35 -13.69
N GLY A 96 -6.59 -2.50 -13.30
CA GLY A 96 -6.05 -3.81 -13.67
C GLY A 96 -4.60 -3.98 -13.21
N ASN A 97 -3.71 -4.27 -14.16
CA ASN A 97 -2.32 -4.61 -13.86
C ASN A 97 -1.39 -3.40 -13.72
N GLY A 98 -1.80 -2.21 -14.16
CA GLY A 98 -0.89 -1.06 -14.19
C GLY A 98 -0.49 -0.55 -12.80
N ALA A 99 -1.33 -0.75 -11.78
CA ALA A 99 -0.95 -0.48 -10.39
C ALA A 99 0.14 -1.45 -9.88
N ILE A 100 0.06 -2.73 -10.27
CA ILE A 100 1.03 -3.77 -9.92
C ILE A 100 2.36 -3.47 -10.62
N GLU A 101 2.31 -3.19 -11.92
CA GLU A 101 3.48 -2.90 -12.74
C GLU A 101 4.19 -1.62 -12.23
N LEU A 102 3.45 -0.54 -11.95
CA LEU A 102 4.03 0.68 -11.37
C LEU A 102 4.72 0.42 -10.01
N ALA A 103 4.15 -0.43 -9.16
CA ALA A 103 4.74 -0.77 -7.87
C ALA A 103 6.07 -1.52 -8.05
N ILE A 104 6.11 -2.51 -8.95
CA ILE A 104 7.32 -3.28 -9.28
C ILE A 104 8.39 -2.36 -9.88
N THR A 105 8.06 -1.62 -10.94
CA THR A 105 9.02 -0.70 -11.61
C THR A 105 9.55 0.36 -10.66
N THR A 106 8.73 0.84 -9.73
CA THR A 106 9.19 1.78 -8.68
C THR A 106 10.23 1.13 -7.78
N LEU A 107 10.02 -0.11 -7.33
CA LEU A 107 10.99 -0.83 -6.53
C LEU A 107 12.27 -1.13 -7.32
N ASN A 108 12.16 -1.61 -8.56
CA ASN A 108 13.33 -1.89 -9.42
C ASN A 108 14.18 -0.63 -9.62
N THR A 109 13.54 0.50 -9.90
CA THR A 109 14.23 1.78 -10.11
C THR A 109 14.92 2.29 -8.86
N VAL A 110 14.26 2.22 -7.71
CA VAL A 110 14.77 2.74 -6.44
C VAL A 110 15.89 1.84 -5.87
N LEU A 111 15.79 0.53 -6.08
CA LEU A 111 16.77 -0.45 -5.62
C LEU A 111 17.85 -0.74 -6.66
N ALA A 112 17.67 -0.29 -7.90
CA ALA A 112 18.53 -0.59 -9.04
C ALA A 112 18.77 -2.10 -9.18
N THR A 113 17.70 -2.88 -9.13
CA THR A 113 17.73 -4.34 -9.12
C THR A 113 16.46 -4.88 -9.74
N ASP A 114 16.60 -5.87 -10.62
CA ASP A 114 15.46 -6.63 -11.14
C ASP A 114 15.19 -7.82 -10.21
N PHE A 115 13.95 -7.94 -9.74
CA PHE A 115 13.55 -9.01 -8.84
C PHE A 115 13.19 -10.28 -9.58
N LYS A 116 13.49 -11.42 -8.97
CA LYS A 116 12.83 -12.69 -9.27
C LYS A 116 11.48 -12.74 -8.56
N ALA A 117 10.54 -13.52 -9.09
CA ALA A 117 9.22 -13.71 -8.48
C ALA A 117 9.28 -14.24 -7.03
N THR A 118 10.37 -14.89 -6.63
CA THR A 118 10.58 -15.40 -5.26
C THR A 118 11.15 -14.35 -4.28
N GLU A 119 11.54 -13.17 -4.78
CA GLU A 119 12.18 -12.12 -3.97
C GLU A 119 11.20 -11.03 -3.54
N ILE A 120 9.98 -11.04 -4.09
CA ILE A 120 8.92 -10.09 -3.78
C ILE A 120 7.59 -10.81 -3.54
N GLU A 121 6.76 -10.25 -2.67
CA GLU A 121 5.38 -10.70 -2.44
C GLU A 121 4.44 -9.53 -2.73
N ILE A 122 3.32 -9.81 -3.42
CA ILE A 122 2.38 -8.79 -3.85
C ILE A 122 1.00 -9.13 -3.30
N GLY A 123 0.53 -8.30 -2.37
CA GLY A 123 -0.85 -8.33 -1.88
C GLY A 123 -1.73 -7.36 -2.66
N LEU A 124 -2.93 -7.79 -3.04
CA LEU A 124 -3.91 -6.95 -3.72
C LEU A 124 -5.31 -7.12 -3.14
N VAL A 125 -6.12 -6.12 -3.41
CA VAL A 125 -7.57 -6.10 -3.18
C VAL A 125 -8.19 -5.30 -4.32
N THR A 126 -9.32 -5.77 -4.86
CA THR A 126 -10.00 -5.07 -5.97
C THR A 126 -11.49 -4.88 -5.68
N ASN A 127 -12.18 -4.06 -6.48
CA ASN A 127 -13.63 -3.90 -6.33
C ASN A 127 -14.38 -5.19 -6.69
N GLU A 128 -13.86 -5.97 -7.63
CA GLU A 128 -14.45 -7.24 -8.07
C GLU A 128 -14.22 -8.35 -7.04
N ASN A 129 -13.07 -8.33 -6.36
CA ASN A 129 -12.77 -9.21 -5.24
C ASN A 129 -12.25 -8.38 -4.04
N PRO A 130 -13.16 -7.97 -3.14
CA PRO A 130 -12.82 -7.11 -2.00
C PRO A 130 -12.10 -7.86 -0.87
N GLU A 131 -11.85 -9.17 -1.03
CA GLU A 131 -11.00 -9.91 -0.12
C GLU A 131 -9.52 -9.70 -0.48
N PHE A 132 -8.70 -9.40 0.53
CA PHE A 132 -7.27 -9.32 0.35
C PHE A 132 -6.71 -10.69 -0.05
N ARG A 133 -5.98 -10.74 -1.16
CA ARG A 133 -5.26 -11.93 -1.60
C ARG A 133 -3.81 -11.61 -1.91
N VAL A 134 -2.94 -12.61 -1.76
CA VAL A 134 -1.55 -12.54 -2.19
C VAL A 134 -1.44 -13.24 -3.54
N LEU A 135 -0.71 -12.63 -4.48
CA LEU A 135 -0.41 -13.26 -5.77
C LEU A 135 0.47 -14.49 -5.58
N SER A 136 0.19 -15.52 -6.37
CA SER A 136 1.08 -16.65 -6.53
C SER A 136 2.38 -16.26 -7.23
N THR A 137 3.43 -17.05 -7.05
CA THR A 137 4.73 -16.81 -7.69
C THR A 137 4.60 -16.80 -9.21
N GLU A 138 3.73 -17.62 -9.78
CA GLU A 138 3.44 -17.67 -11.21
C GLU A 138 2.76 -16.39 -11.73
N GLU A 139 1.84 -15.83 -10.96
CA GLU A 139 1.22 -14.53 -11.28
C GLU A 139 2.26 -13.40 -11.24
N VAL A 140 3.11 -13.39 -10.20
CA VAL A 140 4.20 -12.40 -10.08
C VAL A 140 5.17 -12.50 -11.25
N ASP A 141 5.57 -13.71 -11.64
CA ASP A 141 6.47 -13.93 -12.78
C ASP A 141 5.86 -13.42 -14.10
N THR A 142 4.56 -13.63 -14.30
CA THR A 142 3.83 -13.10 -15.46
C THR A 142 3.90 -11.57 -15.52
N HIS A 143 3.81 -10.88 -14.38
CA HIS A 143 3.97 -9.42 -14.33
C HIS A 143 5.40 -8.97 -14.60
N LEU A 144 6.40 -9.69 -14.08
CA LEU A 144 7.81 -9.39 -14.33
C LEU A 144 8.17 -9.53 -15.82
N GLN A 145 7.68 -10.57 -16.48
CA GLN A 145 7.87 -10.77 -17.92
C GLN A 145 7.26 -9.61 -18.74
N ARG A 146 6.04 -9.18 -18.41
CA ARG A 146 5.38 -8.05 -19.08
C ARG A 146 6.13 -6.74 -18.95
N ILE A 147 6.76 -6.49 -17.80
CA ILE A 147 7.57 -5.30 -17.59
C ILE A 147 8.83 -5.37 -18.46
N GLY A 148 9.48 -6.54 -18.52
CA GLY A 148 10.65 -6.76 -19.38
C GLY A 148 10.37 -6.65 -20.88
N ASP A 149 9.14 -6.96 -21.32
CA ASP A 149 8.73 -6.82 -22.73
C ASP A 149 8.41 -5.36 -23.13
N GLN A 150 8.24 -4.45 -22.15
CA GLN A 150 7.94 -3.03 -22.39
C GLN A 150 9.20 -2.15 -22.45
N ASP A 151 10.34 -2.65 -21.98
CA ASP A 151 11.66 -1.99 -22.02
C ASP A 151 12.36 -2.17 -23.38
#